data_AF-A0A8J3MZV4-F1
#
_entry.id   AF-A0A8J3MZV4-F1
#
_cell.length_a   1.000
_cell.length_b   1.000
_cell.length_c   1.000
_cell.angle_alpha   90.00
_cell.angle_beta   90.00
_cell.angle_gamma   90.00
#
_symmetry.space_group_name_H-M   'P 1'
#
loop_
_entity.id
_entity.type
_entity.pdbx_description
1 polymer ?
#
loop_
_entity_poly.entity_id
_entity_poly.type
_entity_poly.pdbx_seq_one_letter_code
_entity_poly.pdbx_strand_id
1 'polypeptide(L)'
;MKNGTYIYGIINTGTPQEFGEMGIGDRVASKVKTLGFKDIAAVVSNSTLTAYDSLSKEKVAKDLAVHQLVIEKVMQACTILPVKFGTMTETEDEVIKFLEKGYDLLHNELDKAKRKIELDVVAWWDLQKILATLPHQNEQLQARQQEIMMKGGEVSTEDKIALGQLIEQELNAEKVRYQQTILETLRQETVDVLLHDLLGDKMILNAAFLLAKEHEKSFDTAIQSLDQKLLNTVNFRVVGPLPLYSFATIVFKKIAPERIKDAKKALGLTGEITEQTLRDAYHRLAQKYHPDKTGEEDSTEEFQLIHDAHSTLQDFIENGSMHVEMYRWKEEMQ
;
A
#
# COMPACT_ATOMS: atom_id res chain seq x y z
N MET A 1 -21.74 -6.17 22.58
CA MET A 1 -20.56 -5.74 21.82
C MET A 1 -19.35 -6.33 22.53
N LYS A 2 -18.52 -7.14 21.84
CA LYS A 2 -17.30 -7.69 22.44
C LYS A 2 -16.25 -6.57 22.50
N ASN A 3 -15.58 -6.43 23.64
CA ASN A 3 -14.40 -5.57 23.74
C ASN A 3 -13.26 -6.20 22.94
N GLY A 4 -12.45 -5.36 22.31
CA GLY A 4 -11.22 -5.76 21.62
C GLY A 4 -10.12 -4.73 21.83
N THR A 5 -8.93 -5.09 21.38
CA THR A 5 -7.74 -4.24 21.44
C THR A 5 -7.37 -3.82 20.03
N TYR A 6 -7.50 -2.52 19.75
CA TYR A 6 -7.09 -1.93 18.48
C TYR A 6 -5.60 -1.61 18.50
N ILE A 7 -4.88 -1.90 17.42
CA ILE A 7 -3.42 -1.75 17.34
C ILE A 7 -3.07 -0.72 16.26
N TYR A 8 -2.32 0.31 16.66
CA TYR A 8 -1.91 1.41 15.77
C TYR A 8 -0.55 1.16 15.14
N GLY A 9 0.40 0.63 15.91
CA GLY A 9 1.77 0.45 15.47
C GLY A 9 2.65 -0.14 16.55
N ILE A 10 3.89 -0.44 16.18
CA ILE A 10 4.91 -1.01 17.08
C ILE A 10 6.04 0.01 17.27
N ILE A 11 6.51 0.15 18.49
CA ILE A 11 7.61 1.06 18.87
C ILE A 11 8.69 0.32 19.65
N ASN A 12 9.91 0.88 19.66
CA ASN A 12 10.99 0.41 20.55
C ASN A 12 10.86 1.11 21.91
N THR A 13 10.49 0.35 22.95
CA THR A 13 10.43 0.81 24.35
C THR A 13 10.41 -0.40 25.28
N GLY A 14 11.23 -0.36 26.33
CA GLY A 14 11.19 -1.34 27.43
C GLY A 14 10.27 -0.93 28.59
N THR A 15 9.69 0.27 28.54
CA THR A 15 8.85 0.82 29.62
C THR A 15 7.45 1.15 29.13
N PRO A 16 6.40 0.97 29.97
CA PRO A 16 5.05 1.40 29.65
C PRO A 16 4.96 2.90 29.34
N GLN A 17 4.22 3.25 28.28
CA GLN A 17 3.95 4.63 27.87
C GLN A 17 2.45 4.85 27.65
N GLU A 18 2.02 6.11 27.74
CA GLU A 18 0.65 6.54 27.49
C GLU A 18 0.67 7.78 26.59
N PHE A 19 -0.27 7.85 25.63
CA PHE A 19 -0.33 8.93 24.64
C PHE A 19 -1.60 9.78 24.74
N GLY A 20 -2.39 9.58 25.81
CA GLY A 20 -3.60 10.35 26.11
C GLY A 20 -4.90 9.69 25.60
N GLU A 21 -6.00 10.42 25.74
CA GLU A 21 -7.35 9.98 25.35
C GLU A 21 -7.68 10.45 23.93
N MET A 22 -7.13 9.73 22.95
CA MET A 22 -7.29 10.05 21.53
C MET A 22 -7.50 8.83 20.64
N GLY A 23 -7.60 7.64 21.22
CA GLY A 23 -7.79 6.41 20.48
C GLY A 23 -9.20 6.26 19.92
N ILE A 24 -9.33 5.39 18.92
CA ILE A 24 -10.59 4.97 18.33
C ILE A 24 -11.50 4.42 19.43
N GLY A 25 -12.65 5.06 19.57
CA GLY A 25 -13.71 4.70 20.51
C GLY A 25 -15.07 5.16 19.98
N ASP A 26 -16.14 4.50 20.42
CA ASP A 26 -17.48 4.77 19.89
C ASP A 26 -18.07 6.09 20.41
N ARG A 27 -18.05 6.27 21.74
CA ARG A 27 -18.67 7.42 22.42
C ARG A 27 -17.68 8.45 22.95
N VAL A 28 -16.56 7.97 23.47
CA VAL A 28 -15.47 8.78 24.04
C VAL A 28 -14.17 8.26 23.45
N ALA A 29 -13.20 9.14 23.28
CA ALA A 29 -11.86 8.75 22.84
C ALA A 29 -11.25 7.76 23.84
N SER A 30 -10.69 6.67 23.31
CA SER A 30 -10.09 5.64 24.14
C SER A 30 -8.69 6.06 24.59
N LYS A 31 -8.30 5.63 25.79
CA LYS A 31 -6.93 5.82 26.28
C LYS A 31 -5.96 5.02 25.41
N VAL A 32 -4.94 5.69 24.87
CA VAL A 32 -3.85 5.07 24.11
C VAL A 32 -2.70 4.75 25.06
N LYS A 33 -2.31 3.47 25.09
CA LYS A 33 -1.26 2.92 25.95
C LYS A 33 -0.40 1.92 25.19
N THR A 34 0.68 1.48 25.81
CA THR A 34 1.55 0.43 25.24
C THR A 34 1.36 -0.93 25.92
N LEU A 35 1.41 -2.01 25.13
CA LEU A 35 1.59 -3.38 25.62
C LEU A 35 2.97 -3.86 25.20
N GLY A 36 3.83 -4.19 26.17
CA GLY A 36 5.24 -4.47 25.93
C GLY A 36 5.60 -5.96 25.89
N PHE A 37 6.61 -6.28 25.10
CA PHE A 37 7.34 -7.55 25.14
C PHE A 37 8.83 -7.26 24.93
N LYS A 38 9.66 -7.57 25.94
CA LYS A 38 11.08 -7.18 25.99
C LYS A 38 11.24 -5.66 25.79
N ASP A 39 11.90 -5.24 24.72
CA ASP A 39 12.21 -3.86 24.36
C ASP A 39 11.38 -3.31 23.18
N ILE A 40 10.33 -4.03 22.79
CA ILE A 40 9.32 -3.54 21.84
C ILE A 40 7.95 -3.45 22.50
N ALA A 41 7.08 -2.57 21.99
CA ALA A 41 5.71 -2.48 22.45
C ALA A 41 4.73 -2.14 21.33
N ALA A 42 3.53 -2.69 21.43
CA ALA A 42 2.40 -2.29 20.61
C ALA A 42 1.70 -1.07 21.21
N VAL A 43 1.47 -0.05 20.39
CA VAL A 43 0.62 1.10 20.71
C VAL A 43 -0.82 0.68 20.46
N VAL A 44 -1.65 0.70 21.52
CA VAL A 44 -3.01 0.15 21.48
C VAL A 44 -4.03 1.04 22.18
N SER A 45 -5.30 0.80 21.90
CA SER A 45 -6.42 1.27 22.72
C SER A 45 -7.53 0.24 22.76
N ASN A 46 -8.33 0.26 23.81
CA ASN A 46 -9.53 -0.57 23.88
C ASN A 46 -10.63 0.01 23.00
N SER A 47 -11.28 -0.82 22.19
CA SER A 47 -12.46 -0.42 21.42
C SER A 47 -13.42 -1.59 21.25
N THR A 48 -14.62 -1.33 20.74
CA THR A 48 -15.53 -2.39 20.32
C THR A 48 -14.92 -3.16 19.15
N LEU A 49 -14.89 -4.48 19.24
CA LEU A 49 -14.42 -5.35 18.16
C LEU A 49 -15.31 -5.13 16.93
N THR A 50 -14.70 -4.66 15.84
CA THR A 50 -15.44 -4.14 14.68
C THR A 50 -14.90 -4.74 13.39
N ALA A 51 -15.82 -5.22 12.53
CA ALA A 51 -15.51 -5.65 11.18
C ALA A 51 -15.69 -4.46 10.22
N TYR A 52 -14.59 -3.84 9.81
CA TYR A 52 -14.59 -2.59 9.05
C TYR A 52 -15.30 -2.68 7.68
N ASP A 53 -15.33 -3.87 7.06
CA ASP A 53 -15.99 -4.10 5.75
C ASP A 53 -17.51 -3.89 5.79
N SER A 54 -18.11 -3.95 6.98
CA SER A 54 -19.55 -3.79 7.20
C SER A 54 -19.98 -2.38 7.62
N LEU A 55 -19.03 -1.45 7.75
CA LEU A 55 -19.29 -0.10 8.25
C LEU A 55 -19.62 0.90 7.15
N SER A 56 -20.26 2.00 7.52
CA SER A 56 -20.43 3.13 6.62
C SER A 56 -19.07 3.78 6.29
N LYS A 57 -18.94 4.31 5.07
CA LYS A 57 -17.74 5.03 4.61
C LYS A 57 -17.35 6.16 5.57
N GLU A 58 -18.34 6.84 6.14
CA GLU A 58 -18.16 7.93 7.11
C GLU A 58 -17.47 7.45 8.39
N LYS A 59 -17.88 6.30 8.94
CA LYS A 59 -17.26 5.71 10.13
C LYS A 59 -15.83 5.26 9.84
N VAL A 60 -15.61 4.61 8.69
CA VAL A 60 -14.26 4.20 8.24
C VAL A 60 -13.34 5.42 8.13
N ALA A 61 -13.78 6.49 7.47
CA ALA A 61 -12.99 7.71 7.31
C ALA A 61 -12.68 8.38 8.65
N LYS A 62 -13.66 8.44 9.56
CA LYS A 62 -13.46 8.98 10.91
C LYS A 62 -12.40 8.18 11.67
N ASP A 63 -12.51 6.85 11.69
CA ASP A 63 -11.57 5.99 12.41
C ASP A 63 -10.17 6.03 11.81
N LEU A 64 -10.07 6.12 10.48
CA LEU A 64 -8.79 6.28 9.79
C LEU A 64 -8.10 7.59 10.16
N ALA A 65 -8.86 8.70 10.25
CA ALA A 65 -8.31 9.97 10.71
C ALA A 65 -7.80 9.89 12.16
N VAL A 66 -8.53 9.19 13.04
CA VAL A 66 -8.09 8.97 14.43
C VAL A 66 -6.85 8.07 14.49
N HIS A 67 -6.80 6.99 13.70
CA HIS A 67 -5.63 6.13 13.58
C HIS A 67 -4.38 6.93 13.20
N GLN A 68 -4.50 7.77 12.18
CA GLN A 68 -3.42 8.64 11.71
C GLN A 68 -2.99 9.63 12.81
N LEU A 69 -3.94 10.28 13.50
CA LEU A 69 -3.65 11.21 14.58
C LEU A 69 -2.85 10.56 15.73
N VAL A 70 -3.19 9.33 16.10
CA VAL A 70 -2.47 8.58 17.13
C VAL A 70 -1.04 8.30 16.69
N ILE A 71 -0.84 7.83 15.46
CA ILE A 71 0.49 7.56 14.92
C ILE A 71 1.34 8.83 14.89
N GLU A 72 0.80 9.94 14.37
CA GLU A 72 1.49 11.24 14.35
C GLU A 72 1.89 11.69 15.75
N LYS A 73 1.02 11.47 16.75
CA LYS A 73 1.32 11.78 18.15
C LYS A 73 2.48 10.95 18.68
N VAL A 74 2.54 9.66 18.36
CA VAL A 74 3.64 8.78 18.77
C VAL A 74 4.94 9.14 18.06
N MET A 75 4.88 9.49 16.77
CA MET A 75 6.04 9.89 15.96
C MET A 75 6.78 11.13 16.49
N GLN A 76 6.10 11.98 17.26
CA GLN A 76 6.73 13.13 17.93
C GLN A 76 7.74 12.69 19.00
N ALA A 77 7.59 11.50 19.58
CA ALA A 77 8.42 10.97 20.65
C ALA A 77 9.33 9.82 20.22
N CYS A 78 8.84 8.93 19.34
CA CYS A 78 9.48 7.65 19.03
C CYS A 78 9.38 7.30 17.54
N THR A 79 10.26 6.42 17.04
CA THR A 79 10.03 5.72 15.76
C THR A 79 8.93 4.69 15.95
N ILE A 80 7.97 4.66 15.01
CA ILE A 80 6.84 3.72 14.99
C ILE A 80 6.80 3.02 13.64
N LEU A 81 6.66 1.70 13.67
CA LEU A 81 6.24 0.92 12.51
C LEU A 81 4.71 0.92 12.45
N PRO A 82 4.09 1.43 11.38
CA PRO A 82 2.64 1.44 11.26
C PRO A 82 2.11 0.01 11.16
N VAL A 83 0.98 -0.26 11.81
CA VAL A 83 0.22 -1.49 11.62
C VAL A 83 -0.94 -1.19 10.68
N LYS A 84 -1.29 -2.14 9.81
CA LYS A 84 -2.41 -2.00 8.87
C LYS A 84 -3.67 -1.51 9.59
N PHE A 85 -4.31 -0.48 9.04
CA PHE A 85 -5.56 0.06 9.58
C PHE A 85 -6.60 -1.05 9.79
N GLY A 86 -7.31 -0.98 10.92
CA GLY A 86 -8.35 -1.93 11.29
C GLY A 86 -7.83 -3.20 11.97
N THR A 87 -6.53 -3.28 12.26
CA THR A 87 -5.95 -4.42 12.98
C THR A 87 -6.42 -4.43 14.44
N MET A 88 -7.10 -5.49 14.82
CA MET A 88 -7.66 -5.68 16.17
C MET A 88 -7.48 -7.12 16.65
N THR A 89 -7.36 -7.29 17.97
CA THR A 89 -7.40 -8.60 18.65
C THR A 89 -8.54 -8.66 19.65
N GLU A 90 -8.92 -9.87 20.07
CA GLU A 90 -9.95 -10.04 21.11
C GLU A 90 -9.43 -9.67 22.51
N THR A 91 -8.12 -9.84 22.74
CA THR A 91 -7.50 -9.59 24.05
C THR A 91 -6.12 -8.97 23.94
N GLU A 92 -5.67 -8.34 25.02
CA GLU A 92 -4.31 -7.82 25.17
C GLU A 92 -3.26 -8.95 25.13
N ASP A 93 -3.58 -10.14 25.66
CA ASP A 93 -2.70 -11.32 25.61
C ASP A 93 -2.40 -11.76 24.17
N GLU A 94 -3.37 -11.63 23.26
CA GLU A 94 -3.12 -11.90 21.83
C GLU A 94 -2.15 -10.89 21.22
N VAL A 95 -2.20 -9.62 21.62
CA VAL A 95 -1.21 -8.63 21.19
C VAL A 95 0.19 -9.04 21.65
N ILE A 96 0.34 -9.45 22.92
CA ILE A 96 1.62 -9.88 23.47
C ILE A 96 2.16 -11.10 22.72
N LYS A 97 1.31 -12.08 22.37
CA LYS A 97 1.71 -13.24 21.57
C LYS A 97 2.18 -12.87 20.15
N PHE A 98 1.59 -11.85 19.52
CA PHE A 98 2.07 -11.34 18.23
C PHE A 98 3.46 -10.73 18.38
N LEU A 99 3.68 -9.94 19.43
CA LEU A 99 5.00 -9.37 19.72
C LEU A 99 6.04 -10.46 20.01
N GLU A 100 5.68 -11.49 20.77
CA GLU A 100 6.56 -12.62 21.08
C GLU A 100 7.00 -13.36 19.83
N LYS A 101 6.05 -13.77 18.98
CA LYS A 101 6.33 -14.52 17.75
C LYS A 101 7.03 -13.69 16.67
N GLY A 102 6.71 -12.39 16.61
CA GLY A 102 7.27 -11.48 15.62
C GLY A 102 8.52 -10.74 16.09
N TYR A 103 9.06 -11.04 17.28
CA TYR A 103 10.06 -10.20 17.94
C TYR A 103 11.26 -9.88 17.05
N ASP A 104 11.91 -10.89 16.48
CA ASP A 104 13.12 -10.70 15.67
C ASP A 104 12.85 -9.85 14.41
N LEU A 105 11.71 -10.11 13.73
CA LEU A 105 11.27 -9.35 12.57
C LEU A 105 10.98 -7.88 12.95
N LEU A 106 10.14 -7.67 13.96
CA LEU A 106 9.70 -6.35 14.40
C LEU A 106 10.87 -5.50 14.91
N HIS A 107 11.76 -6.10 15.70
CA HIS A 107 12.95 -5.42 16.22
C HIS A 107 13.88 -4.99 15.06
N ASN A 108 14.16 -5.88 14.12
CA ASN A 108 15.01 -5.58 12.96
C ASN A 108 14.40 -4.49 12.06
N GLU A 109 13.10 -4.53 11.81
CA GLU A 109 12.43 -3.50 10.99
C GLU A 109 12.35 -2.15 11.73
N LEU A 110 12.17 -2.15 13.06
CA LEU A 110 12.25 -0.92 13.86
C LEU A 110 13.64 -0.29 13.77
N ASP A 111 14.70 -1.10 13.86
CA ASP A 111 16.08 -0.64 13.71
C ASP A 111 16.32 -0.02 12.33
N LYS A 112 15.80 -0.63 11.27
CA LYS A 112 15.87 -0.05 9.92
C LYS A 112 15.06 1.24 9.80
N ALA A 113 13.93 1.37 10.47
CA ALA A 113 13.07 2.55 10.42
C ALA A 113 13.58 3.73 11.28
N LYS A 114 14.57 3.51 12.16
CA LYS A 114 15.11 4.55 13.05
C LYS A 114 15.52 5.80 12.26
N ARG A 115 15.02 6.96 12.73
CA ARG A 115 15.29 8.30 12.16
C ARG A 115 14.99 8.40 10.66
N LYS A 116 14.10 7.57 10.14
CA LYS A 116 13.58 7.69 8.78
C LYS A 116 12.12 8.13 8.81
N ILE A 117 11.73 8.81 7.75
CA ILE A 117 10.37 9.27 7.50
C ILE A 117 10.01 8.94 6.05
N GLU A 118 8.72 8.90 5.77
CA GLU A 118 8.17 8.81 4.43
C GLU A 118 7.59 10.17 4.02
N LEU A 119 7.84 10.58 2.78
CA LEU A 119 7.18 11.71 2.13
C LEU A 119 6.55 11.22 0.83
N ASP A 120 5.26 11.45 0.67
CA ASP A 120 4.57 11.18 -0.58
C ASP A 120 4.61 12.42 -1.46
N VAL A 121 5.05 12.24 -2.71
CA VAL A 121 5.02 13.30 -3.73
C VAL A 121 4.12 12.87 -4.86
N VAL A 122 3.11 13.70 -5.11
CA VAL A 122 2.23 13.57 -6.27
C VAL A 122 2.42 14.79 -7.16
N ALA A 123 2.61 14.55 -8.45
CA ALA A 123 2.78 15.61 -9.44
C ALA A 123 1.70 15.52 -10.54
N TRP A 124 1.14 16.67 -10.89
CA TRP A 124 0.21 16.81 -12.01
C TRP A 124 0.70 17.86 -12.97
N TRP A 125 0.71 17.54 -14.26
CA TRP A 125 0.94 18.54 -15.27
C TRP A 125 -0.34 19.27 -15.69
N ASP A 126 -0.15 20.46 -16.26
CA ASP A 126 -1.20 21.17 -16.98
C ASP A 126 -1.28 20.65 -18.42
N LEU A 127 -2.16 19.67 -18.62
CA LEU A 127 -2.34 19.01 -19.91
C LEU A 127 -2.60 20.01 -21.05
N GLN A 128 -3.32 21.11 -20.81
CA GLN A 128 -3.59 22.09 -21.87
C GLN A 128 -2.33 22.83 -22.30
N LYS A 129 -1.48 23.21 -21.33
CA LYS A 129 -0.19 23.82 -21.64
C LYS A 129 0.73 22.86 -22.37
N ILE A 130 0.79 21.59 -21.94
CA ILE A 130 1.64 20.57 -22.60
C ILE A 130 1.17 20.32 -24.03
N LEU A 131 -0.14 20.09 -24.24
CA LEU A 131 -0.69 19.90 -25.59
C LEU A 131 -0.41 21.08 -26.52
N ALA A 132 -0.39 22.31 -26.00
CA ALA A 132 -0.06 23.50 -26.77
C ALA A 132 1.43 23.58 -27.17
N THR A 133 2.34 22.90 -26.45
CA THR A 133 3.77 22.90 -26.77
C THR A 133 4.17 21.77 -27.74
N LEU A 134 3.42 20.66 -27.78
CA LEU A 134 3.77 19.48 -28.59
C LEU A 134 4.01 19.79 -30.08
N PRO A 135 3.16 20.56 -30.80
CA PRO A 135 3.37 20.83 -32.23
C PRO A 135 4.65 21.61 -32.53
N HIS A 136 5.20 22.32 -31.55
CA HIS A 136 6.45 23.07 -31.69
C HIS A 136 7.69 22.23 -31.38
N GLN A 137 7.50 21.07 -30.75
CA GLN A 137 8.58 20.19 -30.29
C GLN A 137 8.76 18.95 -31.17
N ASN A 138 7.79 18.64 -32.03
CA ASN A 138 7.81 17.48 -32.89
C ASN A 138 7.45 17.83 -34.36
N GLU A 139 8.45 17.72 -35.25
CA GLU A 139 8.32 18.02 -36.68
C GLU A 139 7.30 17.11 -37.38
N GLN A 140 7.17 15.84 -36.95
CA GLN A 140 6.23 14.89 -37.52
C GLN A 140 4.78 15.26 -37.17
N LEU A 141 4.51 15.67 -35.91
CA LEU A 141 3.21 16.20 -35.50
C LEU A 141 2.86 17.46 -36.30
N GLN A 142 3.83 18.36 -36.45
CA GLN A 142 3.64 19.59 -37.22
C GLN A 142 3.34 19.31 -38.70
N ALA A 143 4.12 18.42 -39.33
CA ALA A 143 3.93 18.03 -40.72
C ALA A 143 2.55 17.38 -40.94
N ARG A 144 2.14 16.46 -40.05
CA ARG A 144 0.83 15.80 -40.12
C ARG A 144 -0.33 16.79 -39.93
N GLN A 145 -0.21 17.75 -39.01
CA GLN A 145 -1.21 18.80 -38.87
C GLN A 145 -1.30 19.67 -40.13
N GLN A 146 -0.17 20.03 -40.73
CA GLN A 146 -0.13 20.80 -41.97
C GLN A 146 -0.72 20.03 -43.16
N GLU A 147 -0.40 18.75 -43.32
CA GLU A 147 -0.97 17.88 -44.35
C GLU A 147 -2.50 17.84 -44.27
N ILE A 148 -3.06 17.66 -43.07
CA ILE A 148 -4.51 17.65 -42.84
C ILE A 148 -5.12 19.01 -43.18
N MET A 149 -4.48 20.12 -42.79
CA MET A 149 -4.93 21.47 -43.13
C MET A 149 -4.88 21.74 -44.64
N MET A 150 -3.85 21.27 -45.35
CA MET A 150 -3.68 21.46 -46.80
C MET A 150 -4.67 20.65 -47.63
N LYS A 151 -5.12 19.48 -47.15
CA LYS A 151 -6.13 18.66 -47.86
C LYS A 151 -7.43 19.44 -48.11
N GLY A 152 -7.81 20.35 -47.21
CA GLY A 152 -9.04 21.15 -47.30
C GLY A 152 -10.32 20.31 -47.17
N GLY A 153 -11.36 20.86 -46.53
CA GLY A 153 -12.63 20.15 -46.30
C GLY A 153 -12.72 19.45 -44.93
N GLU A 154 -13.70 18.55 -44.76
CA GLU A 154 -13.88 17.81 -43.50
C GLU A 154 -12.75 16.81 -43.27
N VAL A 155 -12.14 16.87 -42.09
CA VAL A 155 -11.07 15.94 -41.68
C VAL A 155 -11.63 14.52 -41.57
N SER A 156 -11.02 13.58 -42.29
CA SER A 156 -11.42 12.17 -42.30
C SER A 156 -11.27 11.52 -40.92
N THR A 157 -12.05 10.48 -40.64
CA THR A 157 -11.94 9.72 -39.38
C THR A 157 -10.56 9.08 -39.23
N GLU A 158 -9.97 8.59 -40.32
CA GLU A 158 -8.63 7.99 -40.33
C GLU A 158 -7.55 9.02 -39.97
N ASP A 159 -7.62 10.23 -40.54
CA ASP A 159 -6.69 11.32 -40.21
C ASP A 159 -6.80 11.74 -38.73
N LYS A 160 -8.02 11.75 -38.16
CA LYS A 160 -8.24 12.02 -36.72
C LYS A 160 -7.62 10.95 -35.82
N ILE A 161 -7.79 9.68 -36.17
CA ILE A 161 -7.23 8.54 -35.40
C ILE A 161 -5.70 8.59 -35.44
N ALA A 162 -5.11 8.76 -36.63
CA ALA A 162 -3.66 8.80 -36.78
C ALA A 162 -3.02 9.98 -36.02
N LEU A 163 -3.65 11.16 -36.08
CA LEU A 163 -3.19 12.33 -35.32
C LEU A 163 -3.33 12.12 -33.81
N GLY A 164 -4.44 11.52 -33.36
CA GLY A 164 -4.66 11.17 -31.96
C GLY A 164 -3.60 10.23 -31.40
N GLN A 165 -3.28 9.16 -32.14
CA GLN A 165 -2.23 8.20 -31.76
C GLN A 165 -0.85 8.86 -31.64
N LEU A 166 -0.51 9.76 -32.56
CA LEU A 166 0.77 10.47 -32.51
C LEU A 166 0.83 11.44 -31.31
N ILE A 167 -0.27 12.14 -31.00
CA ILE A 167 -0.36 12.98 -29.81
C ILE A 167 -0.20 12.14 -28.53
N GLU A 168 -0.86 10.98 -28.45
CA GLU A 168 -0.78 10.09 -27.30
C GLU A 168 0.65 9.56 -27.08
N GLN A 169 1.34 9.17 -28.16
CA GLN A 169 2.74 8.73 -28.10
C GLN A 169 3.66 9.83 -27.54
N GLU A 170 3.53 11.05 -28.07
CA GLU A 170 4.35 12.19 -27.63
C GLU A 170 4.02 12.60 -26.19
N LEU A 171 2.74 12.56 -25.81
CA LEU A 171 2.33 12.81 -24.44
C LEU A 171 2.96 11.78 -23.49
N ASN A 172 2.90 10.49 -23.83
CA ASN A 172 3.53 9.45 -23.01
C ASN A 172 5.05 9.63 -22.91
N ALA A 173 5.74 10.01 -23.99
CA ALA A 173 7.17 10.30 -23.97
C ALA A 173 7.50 11.49 -23.06
N GLU A 174 6.72 12.58 -23.14
CA GLU A 174 6.84 13.74 -22.27
C GLU A 174 6.60 13.37 -20.79
N LYS A 175 5.57 12.57 -20.51
CA LYS A 175 5.25 12.09 -19.16
C LYS A 175 6.43 11.37 -18.53
N VAL A 176 7.05 10.43 -19.29
CA VAL A 176 8.24 9.70 -18.86
C VAL A 176 9.41 10.65 -18.59
N ARG A 177 9.62 11.67 -19.44
CA ARG A 177 10.69 12.67 -19.25
C ARG A 177 10.51 13.48 -17.96
N TYR A 178 9.28 13.95 -17.70
CA TYR A 178 8.98 14.66 -16.45
C TYR A 178 9.20 13.76 -15.24
N GLN A 179 8.69 12.53 -15.29
CA GLN A 179 8.83 11.56 -14.20
C GLN A 179 10.32 11.28 -13.91
N GLN A 180 11.13 11.02 -14.93
CA GLN A 180 12.57 10.82 -14.80
C GLN A 180 13.26 12.03 -14.17
N THR A 181 12.98 13.24 -14.67
CA THR A 181 13.57 14.48 -14.15
C THR A 181 13.27 14.66 -12.65
N ILE A 182 12.02 14.39 -12.25
CA ILE A 182 11.61 14.51 -10.84
C ILE A 182 12.31 13.45 -10.00
N LEU A 183 12.28 12.19 -10.44
CA LEU A 183 12.88 11.06 -9.71
C LEU A 183 14.39 11.23 -9.55
N GLU A 184 15.12 11.58 -10.60
CA GLU A 184 16.57 11.79 -10.55
C GLU A 184 16.96 12.89 -9.58
N THR A 185 16.16 13.95 -9.51
CA THR A 185 16.42 15.08 -8.61
C THR A 185 16.15 14.70 -7.15
N LEU A 186 15.00 14.07 -6.88
CA LEU A 186 14.60 13.72 -5.53
C LEU A 186 15.38 12.52 -4.96
N ARG A 187 15.82 11.57 -5.80
CA ARG A 187 16.61 10.40 -5.37
C ARG A 187 17.94 10.76 -4.71
N GLN A 188 18.47 11.94 -4.96
CA GLN A 188 19.72 12.40 -4.35
C GLN A 188 19.58 12.60 -2.83
N GLU A 189 18.37 12.89 -2.37
CA GLU A 189 18.07 13.20 -0.98
C GLU A 189 17.42 12.02 -0.23
N THR A 190 17.24 10.88 -0.89
CA THR A 190 16.44 9.76 -0.38
C THR A 190 17.22 8.46 -0.26
N VAL A 191 16.75 7.59 0.63
CA VAL A 191 17.28 6.25 0.87
C VAL A 191 16.65 5.26 -0.12
N ASP A 192 15.35 5.41 -0.38
CA ASP A 192 14.59 4.51 -1.26
C ASP A 192 13.38 5.25 -1.85
N VAL A 193 12.83 4.72 -2.94
CA VAL A 193 11.67 5.29 -3.65
C VAL A 193 10.76 4.18 -4.15
N LEU A 194 9.46 4.31 -3.88
CA LEU A 194 8.43 3.42 -4.39
C LEU A 194 7.46 4.19 -5.27
N LEU A 195 7.24 3.69 -6.48
CA LEU A 195 6.23 4.21 -7.39
C LEU A 195 4.88 3.58 -7.09
N HIS A 196 3.84 4.40 -7.10
CA HIS A 196 2.45 3.99 -7.00
C HIS A 196 1.74 4.20 -8.35
N ASP A 197 0.57 3.60 -8.49
CA ASP A 197 -0.25 3.75 -9.68
C ASP A 197 -0.62 5.22 -9.93
N LEU A 198 -0.58 5.58 -11.22
CA LEU A 198 -0.98 6.91 -11.68
C LEU A 198 -2.49 6.91 -11.94
N LEU A 199 -3.18 7.90 -11.39
CA LEU A 199 -4.62 8.06 -11.59
C LEU A 199 -4.90 9.08 -12.70
N GLY A 200 -5.29 8.56 -13.87
CA GLY A 200 -5.63 9.34 -15.05
C GLY A 200 -4.44 10.01 -15.73
N ASP A 201 -4.71 10.72 -16.83
CA ASP A 201 -3.66 11.23 -17.73
C ASP A 201 -2.93 12.47 -17.20
N LYS A 202 -3.50 13.15 -16.21
CA LYS A 202 -2.92 14.37 -15.63
C LYS A 202 -1.85 14.08 -14.58
N MET A 203 -1.92 12.92 -13.93
CA MET A 203 -0.97 12.53 -12.89
C MET A 203 0.26 11.93 -13.55
N ILE A 204 1.41 12.56 -13.32
CA ILE A 204 2.69 12.18 -13.94
C ILE A 204 3.64 11.52 -12.95
N LEU A 205 3.40 11.69 -11.65
CA LEU A 205 4.11 11.01 -10.59
C LEU A 205 3.17 10.80 -9.40
N ASN A 206 3.24 9.62 -8.81
CA ASN A 206 2.71 9.29 -7.50
C ASN A 206 3.75 8.36 -6.85
N ALA A 207 4.48 8.85 -5.87
CA ALA A 207 5.60 8.10 -5.32
C ALA A 207 5.83 8.41 -3.84
N ALA A 208 6.16 7.37 -3.08
CA ALA A 208 6.64 7.47 -1.72
C ALA A 208 8.17 7.53 -1.71
N PHE A 209 8.73 8.44 -0.92
CA PHE A 209 10.17 8.62 -0.76
C PHE A 209 10.55 8.34 0.69
N LEU A 210 11.45 7.37 0.89
CA LEU A 210 12.04 7.08 2.20
C LEU A 210 13.27 7.95 2.37
N LEU A 211 13.32 8.76 3.42
CA LEU A 211 14.47 9.63 3.70
C LEU A 211 14.89 9.56 5.15
N ALA A 212 16.16 9.84 5.40
CA ALA A 212 16.61 10.18 6.74
C ALA A 212 15.95 11.50 7.15
N LYS A 213 15.45 11.59 8.39
CA LYS A 213 14.73 12.77 8.90
C LYS A 213 15.54 14.06 8.79
N GLU A 214 16.86 13.97 8.85
CA GLU A 214 17.75 15.13 8.70
C GLU A 214 17.83 15.69 7.27
N HIS A 215 17.43 14.92 6.26
CA HIS A 215 17.36 15.34 4.85
C HIS A 215 16.02 15.97 4.48
N GLU A 216 15.07 16.10 5.40
CA GLU A 216 13.74 16.67 5.12
C GLU A 216 13.83 18.06 4.48
N LYS A 217 14.72 18.92 5.00
CA LYS A 217 14.92 20.27 4.47
C LYS A 217 15.61 20.32 3.10
N SER A 218 16.54 19.40 2.83
CA SER A 218 17.20 19.35 1.53
C SER A 218 16.24 18.80 0.47
N PHE A 219 15.41 17.82 0.83
CA PHE A 219 14.31 17.33 0.00
C PHE A 219 13.31 18.45 -0.35
N ASP A 220 12.88 19.26 0.63
CA ASP A 220 12.01 20.42 0.39
C ASP A 220 12.65 21.42 -0.59
N THR A 221 13.96 21.65 -0.47
CA THR A 221 14.71 22.53 -1.37
C THR A 221 14.76 21.95 -2.79
N ALA A 222 14.90 20.63 -2.93
CA ALA A 222 14.87 19.95 -4.22
C ALA A 222 13.49 20.06 -4.89
N ILE A 223 12.39 19.93 -4.13
CA ILE A 223 11.02 20.17 -4.62
C ILE A 223 10.86 21.61 -5.12
N GLN A 224 11.34 22.60 -4.35
CA GLN A 224 11.29 24.01 -4.77
C GLN A 224 12.11 24.27 -6.05
N SER A 225 13.26 23.63 -6.19
CA SER A 225 14.07 23.71 -7.42
C SER A 225 13.35 23.10 -8.62
N LEU A 226 12.67 21.96 -8.43
CA LEU A 226 11.84 21.34 -9.47
C LEU A 226 10.66 22.22 -9.86
N ASP A 227 9.95 22.80 -8.90
CA ASP A 227 8.83 23.72 -9.14
C ASP A 227 9.28 24.92 -9.98
N GLN A 228 10.45 25.50 -9.65
CA GLN A 228 11.06 26.58 -10.44
C GLN A 228 11.55 26.11 -11.82
N LYS A 229 12.12 24.90 -11.95
CA LYS A 229 12.62 24.39 -13.23
C LYS A 229 11.48 24.04 -14.20
N LEU A 230 10.36 23.57 -13.67
CA LEU A 230 9.19 23.12 -14.44
C LEU A 230 8.08 24.19 -14.52
N LEU A 231 8.33 25.40 -13.99
CA LEU A 231 7.65 26.68 -14.21
C LEU A 231 6.21 26.58 -14.75
N ASN A 232 5.24 26.47 -13.84
CA ASN A 232 3.79 26.49 -14.10
C ASN A 232 3.24 25.39 -15.02
N THR A 233 4.05 24.40 -15.41
CA THR A 233 3.59 23.22 -16.17
C THR A 233 3.29 22.04 -15.28
N VAL A 234 3.87 21.98 -14.08
CA VAL A 234 3.68 20.89 -13.10
C VAL A 234 3.32 21.48 -11.75
N ASN A 235 2.34 20.88 -11.07
CA ASN A 235 1.97 21.17 -9.69
C ASN A 235 2.37 19.99 -8.81
N PHE A 236 3.02 20.27 -7.69
CA PHE A 236 3.42 19.27 -6.71
C PHE A 236 2.52 19.32 -5.48
N ARG A 237 2.16 18.15 -4.97
CA ARG A 237 1.62 17.97 -3.62
C ARG A 237 2.57 17.06 -2.87
N VAL A 238 3.06 17.54 -1.73
CA VAL A 238 3.91 16.77 -0.81
C VAL A 238 3.08 16.48 0.45
N VAL A 239 3.09 15.23 0.91
CA VAL A 239 2.37 14.80 2.12
C VAL A 239 3.34 14.10 3.06
N GLY A 240 3.39 14.58 4.30
CA GLY A 240 4.15 14.00 5.41
C GLY A 240 4.73 15.07 6.34
N PRO A 241 5.66 14.71 7.25
CA PRO A 241 6.28 13.39 7.39
C PRO A 241 5.27 12.31 7.80
N LEU A 242 5.31 11.16 7.12
CA LEU A 242 4.48 9.98 7.37
C LEU A 242 5.32 8.89 8.06
N PRO A 243 4.67 7.96 8.80
CA PRO A 243 5.31 6.68 9.10
C PRO A 243 5.57 5.93 7.79
N LEU A 244 6.38 4.88 7.83
CA LEU A 244 6.79 4.13 6.65
C LEU A 244 5.66 3.22 6.12
N TYR A 245 4.55 3.79 5.66
CA TYR A 245 3.40 3.00 5.18
C TYR A 245 3.76 2.20 3.92
N SER A 246 4.39 2.83 2.93
CA SER A 246 4.76 2.14 1.68
C SER A 246 5.94 1.19 1.86
N PHE A 247 6.86 1.51 2.77
CA PHE A 247 8.09 0.72 2.98
C PHE A 247 8.00 -0.35 4.06
N ALA A 248 7.17 -0.15 5.09
CA ALA A 248 7.14 -0.98 6.28
C ALA A 248 5.80 -0.99 7.04
N THR A 249 4.72 -1.55 6.46
CA THR A 249 3.45 -1.76 7.17
C THR A 249 3.32 -3.16 7.77
N ILE A 250 3.15 -3.24 9.08
CA ILE A 250 2.95 -4.51 9.80
C ILE A 250 1.55 -5.05 9.55
N VAL A 251 1.45 -6.35 9.29
CA VAL A 251 0.18 -7.08 9.24
C VAL A 251 0.22 -8.25 10.22
N PHE A 252 -0.80 -8.31 11.08
CA PHE A 252 -1.00 -9.42 11.99
C PHE A 252 -1.97 -10.44 11.41
N LYS A 253 -1.52 -11.69 11.35
CA LYS A 253 -2.29 -12.79 10.77
C LYS A 253 -2.65 -13.78 11.86
N LYS A 254 -3.94 -14.09 11.95
CA LYS A 254 -4.47 -15.16 12.79
C LYS A 254 -5.39 -16.03 11.96
N ILE A 255 -5.05 -17.30 11.83
CA ILE A 255 -5.86 -18.29 11.14
C ILE A 255 -6.72 -18.99 12.20
N ALA A 256 -8.04 -18.83 12.11
CA ALA A 256 -8.96 -19.47 13.03
C ALA A 256 -8.88 -21.01 12.90
N PRO A 257 -8.94 -21.78 14.01
CA PRO A 257 -8.89 -23.24 13.96
C PRO A 257 -9.96 -23.87 13.05
N GLU A 258 -11.17 -23.31 13.03
CA GLU A 258 -12.24 -23.77 12.13
C GLU A 258 -11.88 -23.55 10.66
N ARG A 259 -11.23 -22.42 10.32
CA ARG A 259 -10.79 -22.15 8.94
C ARG A 259 -9.71 -23.12 8.49
N ILE A 260 -8.81 -23.54 9.38
CA ILE A 260 -7.85 -24.61 9.11
C ILE A 260 -8.61 -25.90 8.83
N LYS A 261 -9.54 -26.29 9.71
CA LYS A 261 -10.33 -27.51 9.58
C LYS A 261 -11.16 -27.55 8.30
N ASP A 262 -11.78 -26.44 7.92
CA ASP A 262 -12.56 -26.31 6.68
C ASP A 262 -11.65 -26.42 5.46
N ALA A 263 -10.47 -25.79 5.48
CA ALA A 263 -9.49 -25.93 4.41
C ALA A 263 -8.97 -27.38 4.27
N LYS A 264 -8.75 -28.09 5.40
CA LYS A 264 -8.40 -29.53 5.37
C LYS A 264 -9.51 -30.34 4.70
N LYS A 265 -10.76 -30.06 5.06
CA LYS A 265 -11.94 -30.74 4.52
C LYS A 265 -12.09 -30.48 3.01
N ALA A 266 -11.91 -29.24 2.57
CA ALA A 266 -11.97 -28.86 1.15
C ALA A 266 -10.92 -29.61 0.31
N LEU A 267 -9.70 -29.79 0.84
CA LEU A 267 -8.65 -30.54 0.14
C LEU A 267 -8.70 -32.07 0.35
N GLY A 268 -9.64 -32.56 1.16
CA GLY A 268 -9.74 -33.98 1.52
C GLY A 268 -8.53 -34.49 2.32
N LEU A 269 -7.86 -33.62 3.06
CA LEU A 269 -6.71 -33.95 3.89
C LEU A 269 -7.16 -34.48 5.25
N THR A 270 -6.57 -35.60 5.68
CA THR A 270 -6.80 -36.19 7.01
C THR A 270 -5.46 -36.34 7.75
N GLY A 271 -5.44 -36.02 9.04
CA GLY A 271 -4.25 -36.15 9.88
C GLY A 271 -3.29 -34.94 9.87
N GLU A 272 -2.01 -35.22 10.11
CA GLU A 272 -0.91 -34.25 10.02
C GLU A 272 -0.72 -33.78 8.58
N ILE A 273 -0.44 -32.49 8.41
CA ILE A 273 -0.25 -31.88 7.10
C ILE A 273 1.20 -31.51 6.96
N THR A 274 1.77 -31.93 5.83
CA THR A 274 3.09 -31.55 5.36
C THR A 274 2.95 -30.81 4.03
N GLU A 275 3.99 -30.05 3.65
CA GLU A 275 4.05 -29.39 2.33
C GLU A 275 3.77 -30.36 1.19
N GLN A 276 4.31 -31.57 1.26
CA GLN A 276 4.11 -32.60 0.24
C GLN A 276 2.65 -33.03 0.14
N THR A 277 2.02 -33.37 1.27
CA THR A 277 0.61 -33.78 1.28
C THR A 277 -0.32 -32.68 0.78
N LEU A 278 -0.01 -31.41 1.11
CA LEU A 278 -0.78 -30.25 0.68
C LEU A 278 -0.67 -30.05 -0.84
N ARG A 279 0.55 -30.08 -1.36
CA ARG A 279 0.85 -29.92 -2.79
C ARG A 279 0.18 -31.01 -3.64
N ASP A 280 0.29 -32.26 -3.22
CA ASP A 280 -0.29 -33.40 -3.94
C ASP A 280 -1.83 -33.32 -3.97
N ALA A 281 -2.44 -32.94 -2.85
CA ALA A 281 -3.89 -32.76 -2.76
C ALA A 281 -4.37 -31.61 -3.67
N TYR A 282 -3.67 -30.47 -3.65
CA TYR A 282 -3.99 -29.32 -4.50
C TYR A 282 -3.87 -29.66 -5.98
N HIS A 283 -2.75 -30.25 -6.44
CA HIS A 283 -2.60 -30.61 -7.85
C HIS A 283 -3.68 -31.56 -8.35
N ARG A 284 -4.05 -32.57 -7.54
CA ARG A 284 -5.12 -33.52 -7.87
C ARG A 284 -6.47 -32.83 -8.06
N LEU A 285 -6.82 -31.91 -7.17
CA LEU A 285 -8.11 -31.21 -7.20
C LEU A 285 -8.12 -30.08 -8.24
N ALA A 286 -7.05 -29.30 -8.36
CA ALA A 286 -6.89 -28.26 -9.37
C ALA A 286 -7.02 -28.83 -10.79
N GLN A 287 -6.47 -30.02 -11.06
CA GLN A 287 -6.64 -30.69 -12.36
C GLN A 287 -8.07 -31.16 -12.63
N LYS A 288 -8.83 -31.47 -11.58
CA LYS A 288 -10.22 -31.96 -11.66
C LYS A 288 -11.21 -30.82 -11.90
N TYR A 289 -10.99 -29.67 -11.26
CA TYR A 289 -11.90 -28.53 -11.27
C TYR A 289 -11.37 -27.35 -12.12
N HIS A 290 -10.38 -27.59 -12.99
CA HIS A 290 -9.83 -26.52 -13.81
C HIS A 290 -10.89 -25.95 -14.77
N PRO A 291 -11.14 -24.62 -14.78
CA PRO A 291 -12.23 -24.02 -15.56
C PRO A 291 -12.14 -24.33 -17.07
N ASP A 292 -10.93 -24.38 -17.64
CA ASP A 292 -10.72 -24.74 -19.05
C ASP A 292 -11.13 -26.18 -19.43
N LYS A 293 -11.29 -27.09 -18.46
CA LYS A 293 -11.65 -28.50 -18.72
C LYS A 293 -13.14 -28.77 -18.54
N THR A 294 -13.80 -28.03 -17.66
CA THR A 294 -15.19 -28.28 -17.26
C THR A 294 -16.17 -27.24 -17.78
N GLY A 295 -15.75 -25.99 -17.99
CA GLY A 295 -16.58 -24.94 -18.62
C GLY A 295 -17.86 -24.55 -17.89
N GLU A 296 -18.09 -25.05 -16.67
CA GLU A 296 -19.29 -24.82 -15.86
C GLU A 296 -19.01 -23.81 -14.73
N GLU A 297 -19.98 -22.95 -14.38
CA GLU A 297 -19.85 -21.96 -13.28
C GLU A 297 -19.46 -22.62 -11.94
N ASP A 298 -20.08 -23.75 -11.59
CA ASP A 298 -19.76 -24.54 -10.39
C ASP A 298 -18.27 -24.94 -10.31
N SER A 299 -17.62 -25.16 -11.45
CA SER A 299 -16.20 -25.54 -11.47
C SER A 299 -15.27 -24.38 -11.14
N THR A 300 -15.68 -23.14 -11.39
CA THR A 300 -14.92 -21.94 -11.04
C THR A 300 -14.99 -21.67 -9.53
N GLU A 301 -16.17 -21.81 -8.93
CA GLU A 301 -16.34 -21.66 -7.47
C GLU A 301 -15.56 -22.74 -6.69
N GLU A 302 -15.64 -24.01 -7.13
CA GLU A 302 -14.87 -25.11 -6.54
C GLU A 302 -13.36 -24.86 -6.68
N PHE A 303 -12.89 -24.41 -7.84
CA PHE A 303 -11.48 -24.10 -8.04
C PHE A 303 -11.00 -22.98 -7.10
N GLN A 304 -11.79 -21.92 -6.94
CA GLN A 304 -11.46 -20.83 -6.01
C GLN A 304 -11.41 -21.33 -4.56
N LEU A 305 -12.39 -22.15 -4.15
CA LEU A 305 -12.41 -22.76 -2.81
C LEU A 305 -11.17 -23.60 -2.55
N ILE A 306 -10.75 -24.43 -3.52
CA ILE A 306 -9.55 -25.26 -3.44
C ILE A 306 -8.28 -24.40 -3.35
N HIS A 307 -8.21 -23.33 -4.13
CA HIS A 307 -7.10 -22.39 -4.11
C HIS A 307 -6.98 -21.65 -2.77
N ASP A 308 -8.10 -21.15 -2.24
CA ASP A 308 -8.15 -20.47 -0.95
C ASP A 308 -7.80 -21.41 0.21
N ALA A 309 -8.26 -22.66 0.14
CA ALA A 309 -7.92 -23.71 1.10
C ALA A 309 -6.42 -24.06 1.05
N HIS A 310 -5.85 -24.19 -0.14
CA HIS A 310 -4.42 -24.42 -0.32
C HIS A 310 -3.60 -23.27 0.26
N SER A 311 -3.92 -22.03 -0.13
CA SER A 311 -3.26 -20.82 0.37
C SER A 311 -3.32 -20.73 1.90
N THR A 312 -4.48 -20.98 2.50
CA THR A 312 -4.65 -20.96 3.96
C THR A 312 -3.80 -22.02 4.67
N LEU A 313 -3.74 -23.25 4.15
CA LEU A 313 -2.96 -24.31 4.77
C LEU A 313 -1.46 -24.15 4.54
N GLN A 314 -1.06 -23.60 3.40
CA GLN A 314 0.33 -23.27 3.11
C GLN A 314 0.83 -22.24 4.13
N ASP A 315 0.11 -21.14 4.31
CA ASP A 315 0.42 -20.12 5.31
C ASP A 315 0.48 -20.70 6.74
N PHE A 316 -0.45 -21.60 7.08
CA PHE A 316 -0.43 -22.28 8.37
C PHE A 316 0.80 -23.20 8.56
N ILE A 317 1.26 -23.90 7.52
CA ILE A 317 2.43 -24.78 7.60
C ILE A 317 3.72 -23.96 7.77
N GLU A 318 3.85 -22.89 6.98
CA GLU A 318 5.03 -22.03 6.95
C GLU A 318 5.15 -21.19 8.24
N ASN A 319 4.04 -20.59 8.68
CA ASN A 319 4.05 -19.54 9.70
C ASN A 319 3.25 -19.89 10.97
N GLY A 320 2.56 -21.02 10.99
CA GLY A 320 1.65 -21.40 12.07
C GLY A 320 0.35 -20.59 12.08
N SER A 321 -0.49 -20.81 13.08
CA SER A 321 -1.83 -20.18 13.18
C SER A 321 -1.81 -18.69 13.50
N MET A 322 -0.65 -18.15 13.86
CA MET A 322 -0.52 -16.77 14.30
C MET A 322 0.91 -16.30 14.06
N HIS A 323 1.07 -15.26 13.27
CA HIS A 323 2.37 -14.72 12.89
C HIS A 323 2.26 -13.25 12.49
N VAL A 324 3.42 -12.61 12.34
CA VAL A 324 3.56 -11.24 11.89
C VAL A 324 4.22 -11.25 10.53
N GLU A 325 3.64 -10.55 9.58
CA GLU A 325 4.23 -10.32 8.27
C GLU A 325 4.44 -8.83 8.03
N MET A 326 5.27 -8.54 7.04
CA MET A 326 5.56 -7.18 6.63
C MET A 326 4.99 -6.95 5.22
N TYR A 327 4.06 -6.01 5.10
CA TYR A 327 3.55 -5.52 3.81
C TYR A 327 4.42 -4.37 3.29
N ARG A 328 5.16 -4.63 2.21
CA ARG A 328 5.81 -3.59 1.40
C ARG A 328 5.01 -3.39 0.14
N TRP A 329 4.76 -2.14 -0.24
CA TRP A 329 4.21 -1.88 -1.55
C TRP A 329 5.14 -2.50 -2.60
N LYS A 330 4.60 -3.38 -3.44
CA LYS A 330 5.33 -3.95 -4.58
C LYS A 330 4.79 -3.28 -5.83
N GLU A 331 5.67 -2.91 -6.75
CA GLU A 331 5.27 -2.75 -8.15
C GLU A 331 4.70 -4.09 -8.60
N GLU A 332 3.38 -4.19 -8.74
CA GLU A 332 2.84 -5.13 -9.71
C GLU A 332 3.33 -4.62 -11.06
N MET A 333 4.39 -5.23 -11.58
CA MET A 333 4.83 -4.99 -12.94
C MET A 333 3.66 -5.38 -13.85
N GLN A 334 2.97 -4.37 -14.39
CA GLN A 334 2.11 -4.53 -15.55
C GLN A 334 2.95 -4.52 -16.83
#